data_AF-A0A4Y2K3Y4-F1
#
_entry.id   AF-A0A4Y2K3Y4-F1
#
_cell.length_a   1.000
_cell.length_b   1.000
_cell.length_c   1.000
_cell.angle_alpha   90.00
_cell.angle_beta   90.00
_cell.angle_gamma   90.00
#
_symmetry.space_group_name_H-M   'P 1'
#
loop_
_entity.id
_entity.type
_entity.pdbx_description
1 polymer ?
#
loop_
_entity_poly.entity_id
_entity_poly.type
_entity_poly.pdbx_seq_one_letter_code
_entity_poly.pdbx_strand_id
1 'polypeptide(L)'
;TAVYFPPSKILGQCCGICEVTRCEDGDDLHEIGATWVNPEHPCRKAECIKEHGSVMTVFTAQPCPVIPKDCPKVLIKLLQLTIFS
;
A
#
# COMPACT_ATOMS: atom_id res chain seq x y z
N THR A 1 7.70 7.27 -6.15
CA THR A 1 8.97 7.82 -6.67
C THR A 1 9.28 7.37 -8.09
N ALA A 2 10.04 8.17 -8.86
CA ALA A 2 10.36 7.92 -10.26
C ALA A 2 11.86 7.74 -10.52
N VAL A 3 12.20 6.86 -11.47
CA VAL A 3 13.56 6.64 -11.97
C VAL A 3 13.67 7.27 -13.35
N TYR A 4 14.72 8.05 -13.58
CA TYR A 4 15.00 8.66 -14.88
C TYR A 4 15.79 7.71 -15.77
N PHE A 5 15.29 7.49 -16.98
CA PHE A 5 15.95 6.77 -18.05
C PHE A 5 16.39 7.76 -19.13
N PRO A 6 17.70 7.85 -19.46
CA PRO A 6 18.18 8.78 -20.47
C PRO A 6 17.67 8.41 -21.88
N PRO A 7 17.63 9.37 -22.82
CA PRO A 7 17.17 9.13 -24.18
C PRO A 7 18.05 8.09 -24.92
N SER A 8 17.41 7.12 -25.57
CA SER A 8 18.08 6.17 -26.47
C SER A 8 18.11 6.68 -27.91
N LYS A 9 19.32 6.97 -28.41
CA LYS A 9 19.53 7.35 -29.84
C LYS A 9 19.11 6.24 -30.81
N ILE A 10 19.31 4.98 -30.44
CA ILE A 10 18.96 3.81 -31.26
C ILE A 10 17.45 3.70 -31.44
N LEU A 11 16.67 4.09 -30.42
CA LEU A 11 15.21 4.11 -30.45
C LEU A 11 14.62 5.44 -30.98
N GLY A 12 15.47 6.36 -31.46
CA GLY A 12 15.04 7.69 -31.94
C GLY A 12 14.44 8.59 -30.85
N GLN A 13 14.75 8.32 -29.57
CA GLN A 13 14.22 9.12 -28.47
C GLN A 13 15.02 10.42 -28.32
N CYS A 14 14.31 11.56 -28.34
CA CYS A 14 14.90 12.87 -28.11
C CYS A 14 14.98 13.25 -26.63
N CYS A 15 14.10 12.67 -25.80
CA CYS A 15 13.99 12.98 -24.37
C CYS A 15 14.09 11.70 -23.53
N GLY A 16 14.57 11.85 -22.30
CA GLY A 16 14.52 10.78 -21.31
C GLY A 16 13.11 10.58 -20.76
N ILE A 17 12.90 9.45 -20.09
CA ILE A 17 11.62 9.03 -19.54
C ILE A 17 11.76 8.91 -18.03
N CYS A 18 10.81 9.48 -17.29
CA CYS A 18 10.68 9.24 -15.86
C CYS A 18 9.65 8.13 -15.65
N GLU A 19 10.07 6.98 -15.13
CA GLU A 19 9.16 5.88 -14.82
C GLU A 19 8.94 5.79 -13.31
N VAL A 20 7.69 5.83 -12.87
CA VAL A 20 7.35 5.55 -11.47
C VAL A 20 7.58 4.07 -11.22
N THR A 21 8.37 3.75 -10.18
CA THR A 21 8.78 2.37 -9.87
C THR A 21 8.34 1.92 -8.49
N ARG A 22 7.90 2.84 -7.63
CA ARG A 22 7.50 2.57 -6.25
C ARG A 22 6.36 3.48 -5.82
N CYS A 23 5.51 2.94 -4.94
CA CYS A 23 4.51 3.71 -4.22
C CYS A 23 5.15 4.40 -3.01
N GLU A 24 4.56 5.50 -2.60
CA GLU A 24 5.00 6.33 -1.48
C GLU A 24 3.83 6.41 -0.50
N ASP A 25 4.08 6.10 0.78
CA ASP A 25 3.12 6.23 1.88
C ASP A 25 3.85 6.87 3.07
N GLY A 26 3.56 8.14 3.33
CA GLY A 26 4.37 8.95 4.24
C GLY A 26 5.82 9.09 3.75
N ASP A 27 6.77 8.70 4.60
CA ASP A 27 8.21 8.70 4.28
C ASP A 27 8.69 7.35 3.69
N ASP A 28 7.81 6.34 3.63
CA ASP A 28 8.15 4.98 3.22
C ASP A 28 7.93 4.77 1.72
N LEU A 29 8.88 4.05 1.10
CA LEU A 29 8.81 3.66 -0.30
C LEU A 29 8.56 2.16 -0.42
N HIS A 30 7.49 1.82 -1.12
CA HIS A 30 7.04 0.44 -1.31
C HIS A 30 7.24 0.00 -2.76
N GLU A 31 7.92 -1.14 -2.93
CA GLU A 31 8.08 -1.80 -4.23
C GLU A 31 6.73 -2.24 -4.80
N ILE A 32 6.63 -2.33 -6.13
CA ILE A 32 5.44 -2.91 -6.79
C ILE A 32 5.26 -4.37 -6.31
N GLY A 33 4.04 -4.71 -5.92
CA GLY A 33 3.66 -5.98 -5.30
C GLY A 33 3.85 -6.03 -3.78
N ALA A 34 4.47 -5.01 -3.18
CA ALA A 34 4.54 -4.92 -1.73
C ALA A 34 3.15 -4.65 -1.14
N THR A 35 2.91 -5.23 0.04
CA THR A 35 1.70 -4.98 0.81
C THR A 35 2.04 -4.61 2.24
N TRP A 36 1.34 -3.64 2.80
CA TRP A 36 1.57 -3.15 4.16
C TRP A 36 0.25 -2.75 4.83
N VAL A 37 0.32 -2.50 6.13
CA VAL A 37 -0.79 -1.93 6.91
C VAL A 37 -0.42 -0.48 7.18
N ASN A 38 -1.32 0.44 6.82
CA ASN A 38 -1.12 1.85 7.12
C ASN A 38 -1.48 2.10 8.61
N PRO A 39 -0.58 2.71 9.41
CA PRO A 39 -0.84 2.99 10.83
C PRO A 39 -2.06 3.88 11.10
N GLU A 40 -2.38 4.81 10.20
CA GLU A 40 -3.55 5.68 10.30
C GLU A 40 -4.86 4.93 9.99
N HIS A 41 -4.75 3.81 9.28
CA HIS A 41 -5.89 3.03 8.80
C HIS A 41 -5.66 1.52 8.99
N PRO A 42 -5.57 1.03 10.24
CA PRO A 42 -5.13 -0.32 10.58
C PRO A 42 -6.07 -1.43 10.07
N CYS A 43 -7.32 -1.10 9.74
CA CYS A 43 -8.29 -2.03 9.17
C CYS A 43 -8.19 -2.18 7.64
N ARG A 44 -7.25 -1.49 6.99
CA ARG A 44 -7.04 -1.55 5.55
C ARG A 44 -5.65 -2.09 5.26
N LYS A 45 -5.58 -2.96 4.27
CA LYS A 45 -4.33 -3.40 3.67
C LYS A 45 -4.07 -2.55 2.43
N ALA A 46 -2.89 -1.94 2.38
CA ALA A 46 -2.39 -1.24 1.22
C ALA A 46 -1.58 -2.20 0.34
N GLU A 47 -1.66 -2.01 -0.96
CA GLU A 47 -0.87 -2.74 -1.95
C GLU A 47 -0.38 -1.76 -3.02
N CYS A 48 0.91 -1.82 -3.36
CA CYS A 48 1.46 -1.07 -4.47
C CYS A 48 1.31 -1.87 -5.75
N ILE A 49 0.50 -1.40 -6.69
CA ILE A 49 0.27 -2.09 -7.96
C ILE A 49 0.77 -1.27 -9.14
N LYS A 50 1.05 -1.95 -10.26
CA LYS A 50 1.23 -1.32 -11.57
C LYS A 50 0.12 -1.80 -12.49
N GLU A 51 -0.77 -0.90 -12.87
CA GLU A 51 -1.89 -1.19 -13.76
C GLU A 51 -1.92 -0.17 -14.90
N HIS A 52 -2.07 -0.64 -16.14
CA HIS A 52 -2.08 0.19 -17.35
C HIS A 52 -0.87 1.15 -17.47
N GLY A 53 0.30 0.75 -16.95
CA GLY A 53 1.52 1.55 -16.95
C GLY A 53 1.64 2.57 -15.81
N SER A 54 0.59 2.73 -15.00
CA SER A 54 0.57 3.60 -13.83
C SER A 54 0.83 2.81 -12.55
N VAL A 55 1.70 3.33 -11.69
CA VAL A 55 1.96 2.77 -10.36
C VAL A 55 1.11 3.51 -9.33
N MET A 56 0.33 2.79 -8.53
CA MET A 56 -0.59 3.36 -7.55
C MET A 56 -0.78 2.47 -6.32
N THR A 57 -1.13 3.08 -5.19
CA THR A 57 -1.52 2.38 -3.97
C THR A 57 -3.02 2.08 -4.00
N VAL A 58 -3.38 0.82 -3.78
CA VAL A 58 -4.78 0.39 -3.62
C VAL A 58 -5.00 -0.06 -2.18
N PHE A 59 -6.15 0.34 -1.62
CA PHE A 59 -6.55 -0.04 -0.27
C PHE A 59 -7.69 -1.04 -0.31
N THR A 60 -7.51 -2.16 0.39
CA THR A 60 -8.54 -3.19 0.56
C THR A 60 -8.91 -3.30 2.04
N ALA A 61 -10.20 -3.26 2.35
CA ALA A 61 -10.68 -3.49 3.71
C ALA A 61 -10.39 -4.94 4.11
N GLN A 62 -9.80 -5.13 5.30
CA GLN A 62 -9.59 -6.47 5.83
C GLN A 62 -10.84 -6.93 6.59
N PRO A 63 -11.26 -8.19 6.44
CA PRO A 63 -12.38 -8.72 7.21
C PRO A 63 -12.00 -8.79 8.68
N CYS A 64 -12.93 -8.36 9.54
CA CYS A 64 -12.75 -8.52 10.99
C CYS A 64 -12.81 -10.01 11.36
N PRO A 65 -12.00 -10.46 12.33
CA PRO A 65 -12.10 -11.81 12.85
C PRO A 65 -13.48 -12.04 13.49
N VAL A 66 -14.01 -13.25 13.35
CA VAL A 66 -15.29 -13.64 13.96
C VAL A 66 -15.09 -13.73 15.48
N ILE A 67 -15.87 -12.97 16.24
CA ILE A 67 -15.86 -13.02 17.69
C ILE A 67 -16.72 -14.21 18.16
N PRO A 68 -16.17 -15.15 18.95
CA PRO A 68 -16.95 -16.25 19.52
C PRO A 68 -18.11 -15.72 20.39
N LYS A 69 -19.25 -16.40 20.36
CA LYS A 69 -20.46 -15.97 21.09
C LYS A 69 -20.26 -15.90 22.61
N ASP A 70 -19.37 -16.75 23.14
CA ASP A 70 -19.03 -16.81 24.56
C ASP A 70 -17.84 -15.90 24.93
N CYS A 71 -17.53 -14.90 24.11
CA CYS A 71 -16.48 -13.94 24.43
C CYS A 71 -16.96 -12.99 25.54
N PRO A 72 -16.28 -12.96 26.71
CA PRO A 72 -16.60 -12.02 27.78
C PRO A 72 -16.51 -10.57 27.26
N LYS A 73 -17.54 -9.76 27.50
CA LYS A 73 -17.62 -8.37 27.00
C LYS A 73 -16.41 -7.49 27.36
N VAL A 74 -15.70 -7.82 28.44
CA VAL A 74 -14.46 -7.16 28.87
C VAL A 74 -13.31 -7.38 27.87
N LEU A 75 -13.22 -8.57 27.28
CA LEU A 75 -12.19 -8.92 26.28
C LEU A 75 -12.49 -8.31 24.90
N ILE A 76 -13.77 -8.16 24.55
CA ILE A 76 -14.19 -7.48 23.31
C ILE A 76 -13.75 -6.01 23.30
N LYS A 77 -13.85 -5.33 24.45
CA LYS A 77 -13.46 -3.92 24.59
C LYS A 77 -11.93 -3.72 24.44
N LEU A 78 -11.14 -4.69 24.90
CA LEU A 78 -9.68 -4.71 24.76
C LEU A 78 -9.24 -4.92 23.30
N LEU A 79 -9.88 -5.83 22.57
CA LEU A 79 -9.60 -6.07 21.14
C LEU A 79 -9.86 -4.84 20.26
N GLN A 80 -10.93 -4.10 20.54
CA GLN A 80 -11.22 -2.85 19.85
C GLN A 80 -10.16 -1.80 20.18
N LEU A 81 -9.81 -1.62 21.47
CA LEU A 81 -8.81 -0.64 21.88
C LEU A 81 -7.44 -0.90 21.24
N THR A 82 -6.98 -2.16 21.13
CA THR A 82 -5.69 -2.48 20.48
C THR A 82 -5.63 -2.20 18.97
N ILE A 83 -6.78 -2.05 18.30
CA ILE A 83 -6.85 -1.73 16.86
C ILE A 83 -6.91 -0.21 16.64
N PHE A 84 -7.28 0.57 17.66
CA PHE A 84 -7.44 2.04 17.61
C PHE A 84 -6.48 2.81 18.54
N SER A 85 -5.43 2.16 19.09
CA SER A 85 -4.39 2.78 19.93
C SER A 85 -3.11 3.03 19.15
#